data_AF-A0A534VL21-F1
#
_entry.id   AF-A0A534VL21-F1
#
_cell.length_a   1.000
_cell.length_b   1.000
_cell.length_c   1.000
_cell.angle_alpha   90.00
_cell.angle_beta   90.00
_cell.angle_gamma   90.00
#
_symmetry.space_group_name_H-M   'P 1'
#
loop_
_entity.id
_entity.type
_entity.pdbx_description
1 polymer ?
#
loop_
_entity_poly.entity_id
_entity_poly.type
_entity_poly.pdbx_seq_one_letter_code
_entity_poly.pdbx_strand_id
1 'polypeptide(L)'
;SHAQYAEGESLVDMIKEDLIAERIAIESYTEMVRWFGDKDSTSRRMMESILAKEEEHADDMATLLETLDPRQPAGSAGEVH
;
A
#
# COMPACT_ATOMS: atom_id res chain seq x y z
N SER A 1 -1.26 -17.48 -21.73
CA SER A 1 -0.85 -17.99 -20.40
C SER A 1 -2.08 -17.96 -19.50
N HIS A 2 -2.67 -19.12 -19.21
CA HIS A 2 -3.86 -19.25 -18.36
C HIS A 2 -3.39 -19.74 -16.98
N ALA A 3 -3.10 -18.81 -16.07
CA ALA A 3 -2.90 -19.15 -14.67
C ALA A 3 -4.28 -19.57 -14.13
N GLN A 4 -4.39 -20.83 -13.72
CA GLN A 4 -5.59 -21.39 -13.13
C GLN A 4 -5.87 -20.68 -11.80
N TYR A 5 -7.04 -20.07 -11.71
CA TYR A 5 -7.62 -19.52 -10.50
C TYR A 5 -7.89 -20.68 -9.52
N ALA A 6 -7.24 -20.67 -8.36
CA ALA A 6 -7.53 -21.59 -7.26
C ALA A 6 -8.40 -20.86 -6.24
N GLU A 7 -9.45 -21.52 -5.77
CA GLU A 7 -10.36 -21.01 -4.74
C GLU A 7 -9.61 -21.06 -3.39
N GLY A 8 -8.93 -19.96 -3.06
CA GLY A 8 -8.07 -19.76 -1.89
C GLY A 8 -6.83 -18.93 -2.25
N GLU A 9 -6.85 -17.65 -1.87
CA GLU A 9 -5.78 -16.63 -2.03
C GLU A 9 -5.24 -16.49 -3.47
N SER A 10 -5.99 -15.79 -4.32
CA SER A 10 -5.43 -15.42 -5.63
C SER A 10 -4.24 -14.46 -5.45
N LEU A 11 -3.28 -14.48 -6.38
CA LEU A 11 -2.16 -13.54 -6.37
C LEU A 11 -2.63 -12.07 -6.29
N VAL A 12 -3.77 -11.76 -6.93
CA VAL A 12 -4.38 -10.43 -6.89
C VAL A 12 -4.87 -10.09 -5.48
N ASP A 13 -5.44 -11.05 -4.75
CA ASP A 13 -5.91 -10.83 -3.38
C ASP A 13 -4.73 -10.63 -2.43
N MET A 14 -3.65 -11.41 -2.56
CA MET A 14 -2.42 -11.21 -1.77
C MET A 14 -1.83 -9.82 -1.98
N ILE A 15 -1.74 -9.33 -3.23
CA ILE A 15 -1.22 -7.99 -3.52
C ILE A 15 -2.15 -6.90 -2.95
N LYS A 16 -3.47 -7.11 -2.94
CA LYS A 16 -4.41 -6.19 -2.29
C LYS A 16 -4.21 -6.13 -0.78
N GLU A 17 -3.98 -7.28 -0.15
CA GLU A 17 -3.70 -7.37 1.29
C GLU A 17 -2.37 -6.69 1.64
N ASP A 18 -1.32 -6.91 0.84
CA ASP A 18 -0.03 -6.21 0.99
C ASP A 18 -0.21 -4.69 0.86
N LEU A 19 -0.95 -4.20 -0.14
CA LEU A 19 -1.26 -2.76 -0.28
C LEU A 19 -2.00 -2.19 0.94
N ILE A 20 -2.88 -2.96 1.57
CA ILE A 20 -3.55 -2.54 2.82
C ILE A 20 -2.52 -2.46 3.95
N ALA A 21 -1.62 -3.44 4.06
CA ALA A 21 -0.55 -3.43 5.05
C ALA A 21 0.37 -2.22 4.89
N GLU A 22 0.78 -1.88 3.67
CA GLU A 22 1.62 -0.69 3.41
C GLU A 22 0.92 0.60 3.83
N ARG A 23 -0.40 0.74 3.57
CA ARG A 23 -1.17 1.92 3.99
C ARG A 23 -1.26 2.05 5.52
N ILE A 24 -1.37 0.93 6.23
CA ILE A 24 -1.34 0.91 7.70
C ILE A 24 0.06 1.30 8.21
N ALA A 25 1.11 0.83 7.55
CA ALA A 25 2.49 1.19 7.87
C ALA A 25 2.74 2.69 7.65
N ILE A 26 2.29 3.25 6.54
CA ILE A 26 2.35 4.70 6.25
C ILE A 26 1.69 5.52 7.36
N GLU A 27 0.49 5.16 7.78
CA GLU A 27 -0.20 5.86 8.88
C GLU A 27 0.61 5.77 10.17
N SER A 28 1.07 4.57 10.52
CA SER A 28 1.86 4.31 11.74
C SER A 28 3.17 5.10 11.76
N TYR A 29 3.93 5.10 10.67
CA TYR A 29 5.19 5.84 10.60
C TYR A 29 4.97 7.35 10.53
N THR A 30 3.89 7.82 9.91
CA THR A 30 3.50 9.23 9.95
C THR A 30 3.24 9.70 11.38
N GLU A 31 2.55 8.89 12.19
CA GLU A 31 2.36 9.17 13.61
C GLU A 31 3.68 9.20 14.39
N MET A 32 4.58 8.25 14.13
CA MET A 32 5.91 8.22 14.76
C MET A 32 6.74 9.46 14.40
N VAL A 33 6.75 9.89 13.12
CA VAL A 33 7.44 11.11 12.67
C VAL A 33 6.93 12.33 13.46
N ARG A 34 5.60 12.46 13.62
CA ARG A 34 4.98 13.52 14.43
C ARG A 34 5.34 13.41 15.90
N TRP A 35 5.39 12.18 16.44
CA TRP A 35 5.73 11.92 17.83
C TRP A 35 7.17 12.35 18.17
N PHE A 36 8.14 11.98 17.32
CA PHE A 36 9.55 12.35 17.51
C PHE A 36 9.74 13.85 17.34
N GLY A 37 9.16 14.44 16.28
CA GLY A 37 9.18 15.86 16.01
C GLY A 37 10.58 16.47 16.13
N ASP A 38 10.68 17.60 16.85
CA ASP A 38 11.94 18.29 17.11
C ASP A 38 12.70 17.74 18.33
N LYS A 39 12.10 16.83 19.10
CA LYS A 39 12.69 16.28 20.33
C LYS A 39 13.75 15.22 20.05
N ASP A 40 13.62 14.51 18.94
CA ASP A 40 14.59 13.52 18.47
C ASP A 40 14.67 13.53 16.94
N SER A 41 15.56 14.38 16.42
CA SER A 41 15.77 14.50 14.99
C SER A 41 16.39 13.25 14.36
N THR A 42 17.10 12.43 15.12
CA THR A 42 17.78 11.24 14.59
C THR A 42 16.75 10.16 14.31
N SER A 43 15.91 9.85 15.30
CA SER A 43 14.82 8.87 15.13
C SER A 43 13.78 9.37 14.14
N ARG A 44 13.42 10.66 14.16
CA ARG A 44 12.51 11.25 13.15
C ARG A 44 13.00 11.01 11.72
N ARG A 45 14.27 11.33 11.42
CA ARG A 45 14.84 11.14 10.08
C ARG A 45 14.87 9.67 9.64
N MET A 46 15.11 8.76 10.59
CA MET A 46 15.03 7.33 10.32
C MET A 46 13.59 6.93 9.95
N MET A 47 12.59 7.36 10.73
CA MET A 47 11.18 7.07 10.41
C MET A 47 10.74 7.70 9.09
N GLU A 48 11.19 8.92 8.77
CA GLU A 48 10.93 9.55 7.46
C GLU A 48 11.48 8.72 6.30
N SER A 49 12.66 8.09 6.47
CA SER A 49 13.23 7.22 5.43
C SER A 49 12.46 5.92 5.24
N ILE A 50 11.89 5.36 6.32
CA ILE A 50 11.04 4.18 6.25
C ILE A 50 9.69 4.54 5.65
N LEU A 51 9.07 5.63 6.10
CA LEU A 51 7.82 6.17 5.53
C LEU A 51 7.91 6.35 4.01
N ALA A 52 8.99 6.97 3.53
CA ALA A 52 9.22 7.16 2.09
C ALA A 52 9.31 5.83 1.34
N LYS A 53 9.79 4.75 1.99
CA LYS A 53 9.83 3.41 1.38
C LYS A 53 8.47 2.75 1.33
N GLU A 54 7.66 2.89 2.38
CA GLU A 54 6.30 2.33 2.34
C GLU A 54 5.40 3.08 1.34
N GLU A 55 5.62 4.40 1.14
CA GLU A 55 4.96 5.16 0.07
C GLU A 55 5.34 4.64 -1.32
N GLU A 56 6.62 4.33 -1.56
CA GLU A 56 7.10 3.70 -2.80
C GLU A 56 6.50 2.30 -2.98
N HIS A 57 6.50 1.46 -1.94
CA HIS A 57 5.90 0.12 -1.99
C HIS A 57 4.39 0.18 -2.28
N ALA A 58 3.67 1.11 -1.66
CA ALA A 58 2.23 1.27 -1.91
C ALA A 58 1.93 1.71 -3.36
N ASP A 59 2.77 2.57 -3.95
CA ASP A 59 2.65 2.99 -5.35
C ASP A 59 2.96 1.83 -6.32
N ASP A 60 3.99 1.05 -6.02
CA ASP A 60 4.35 -0.15 -6.79
C ASP A 60 3.23 -1.20 -6.77
N MET A 61 2.63 -1.47 -5.61
CA MET A 61 1.52 -2.42 -5.49
C MET A 61 0.26 -1.93 -6.19
N ALA A 62 -0.04 -0.62 -6.11
CA ALA A 62 -1.15 -0.02 -6.84
C ALA A 62 -0.95 -0.17 -8.36
N THR A 63 0.24 0.18 -8.86
CA THR A 63 0.60 0.02 -10.27
C THR A 63 0.49 -1.44 -10.70
N LEU A 64 1.01 -2.38 -9.90
CA LEU A 64 0.95 -3.80 -10.20
C LEU A 64 -0.51 -4.30 -10.30
N LEU A 65 -1.39 -3.89 -9.39
CA LEU A 65 -2.81 -4.22 -9.45
C LEU A 65 -3.49 -3.70 -10.72
N GLU A 66 -3.19 -2.47 -11.13
CA GLU A 66 -3.70 -1.91 -12.39
C GLU A 66 -3.28 -2.74 -13.60
N THR A 67 -2.05 -3.28 -13.60
CA THR A 67 -1.57 -4.13 -14.69
C THR A 67 -2.19 -5.54 -14.70
N LEU A 68 -2.47 -6.10 -13.52
CA LEU A 68 -2.95 -7.48 -13.36
C LEU A 68 -4.48 -7.60 -13.45
N ASP A 69 -5.22 -6.57 -13.05
CA ASP A 69 -6.68 -6.51 -13.20
C ASP A 69 -7.11 -5.20 -13.89
N PRO A 70 -6.95 -5.10 -15.22
CA PRO A 70 -7.28 -3.90 -15.99
C PRO A 70 -8.78 -3.54 -16.00
N ARG A 71 -9.62 -4.28 -15.27
CA ARG A 71 -11.09 -4.09 -15.19
C ARG A 71 -11.54 -3.33 -13.94
N GLN A 72 -10.67 -3.04 -12.98
CA GLN A 72 -11.01 -2.23 -11.81
C GLN A 72 -10.09 -0.99 -11.74
N PRO A 73 -10.46 0.13 -12.40
CA PRO A 73 -9.80 1.39 -12.13
C PRO A 73 -10.08 1.83 -10.68
N ALA A 74 -9.05 2.37 -10.02
CA ALA A 74 -9.14 3.00 -8.71
C ALA A 74 -10.06 4.24 -8.78
N GLY A 75 -11.37 4.03 -8.61
CA GLY A 75 -12.32 5.15 -8.61
C GLY A 75 -13.78 4.87 -8.94
N SER A 76 -14.22 3.65 -9.24
CA SER A 76 -15.65 3.40 -9.50
C SER A 76 -16.46 3.13 -8.22
N ALA A 77 -16.45 4.10 -7.28
CA ALA A 77 -17.52 4.25 -6.30
C ALA A 77 -18.60 5.13 -6.92
N GLY A 78 -19.43 4.53 -7.77
CA GLY A 78 -20.55 5.22 -8.41
C GLY A 78 -21.08 4.44 -9.60
N GLU A 79 -22.02 3.54 -9.36
CA GLU A 79 -23.35 3.52 -10.01
C GLU A 79 -24.15 2.28 -9.57
N VAL A 80 -25.23 2.60 -8.86
CA VAL A 80 -26.50 1.90 -8.69
C VAL A 80 -26.86 0.79 -9.71
N HIS A 81 -27.21 -0.39 -9.20
CA HIS A 81 -28.57 -0.93 -9.32
C HIS A 81 -28.88 -1.85 -8.13
#